data_AF-A0A433CSF5-F1
#
_entry.id   AF-A0A433CSF5-F1
#
_cell.length_a   1.000
_cell.length_b   1.000
_cell.length_c   1.000
_cell.angle_alpha   90.00
_cell.angle_beta   90.00
_cell.angle_gamma   90.00
#
_symmetry.space_group_name_H-M   'P 1'
#
loop_
_entity.id
_entity.type
_entity.pdbx_description
1 polymer ?
#
loop_
_entity_poly.entity_id
_entity_poly.type
_entity_poly.pdbx_seq_one_letter_code
_entity_poly.pdbx_strand_id
1 'polypeptide(L)'
;MKFLLLLTCLAAAAVNGVSAKVVIGYVPSYAFARYHADTIPYASFTHLYYAFAGMSNPTTLLPSFINGNPELLGTIVTDAHRTNTKVILSIGGSVGSVYFSTMVASNTSRKNFVDWNVEFIKQWGTDGVDLDWEYPGRPGVLGNVVDPANDAANLLLLLKELRAVLDENFPNDHKIITMAVRVEPFDGPNGPLKDISEYAKYMDYVNIMAYDINIVGGATTGPNAPFTSEGTPGNRYSYVQAIRDWKSAGFPASQIVAGLAFYGRAWSTLSDVVAPGGAVSQFVPASSTLPAGDSDDVSSGIWKWINLRSQGLLTSSTTGGEGWTRYWDNITQTPFLFNNATKVYISYDDPISLQVKVSYACDQNLAGVMVWDISYDNGELMAATAQAKSCGESRGLFGGIVSVVVPKTGQGPLFGSVAYASVNVQSHGSMFLTEEVKKEPETAKVLRRECESEGAQRCLLADSTQFRTWYRKCVEGMWVIERCGSGGVCQENGDGTCSFFN
;
A
#
# COMPACT_ATOMS: atom_id res chain seq x y z
N MET A 1 -18.22 -15.29 67.30
CA MET A 1 -18.34 -15.42 65.84
C MET A 1 -17.46 -14.37 65.18
N LYS A 2 -16.33 -14.78 64.59
CA LYS A 2 -15.46 -13.93 63.78
C LYS A 2 -16.04 -13.90 62.36
N PHE A 3 -16.47 -12.74 61.87
CA PHE A 3 -16.84 -12.55 60.47
C PHE A 3 -15.57 -12.25 59.66
N LEU A 4 -15.23 -13.15 58.74
CA LEU A 4 -14.16 -13.02 57.78
C LEU A 4 -14.74 -12.30 56.54
N LEU A 5 -14.37 -11.04 56.30
CA LEU A 5 -14.67 -10.37 55.03
C LEU A 5 -13.71 -10.91 53.97
N LEU A 6 -14.23 -11.66 52.98
CA LEU A 6 -13.53 -11.92 51.74
C LEU A 6 -13.56 -10.64 50.89
N LEU A 7 -12.40 -10.00 50.72
CA LEU A 7 -12.17 -9.05 49.63
C LEU A 7 -12.00 -9.84 48.33
N THR A 8 -13.02 -9.81 47.46
CA THR A 8 -12.87 -10.24 46.07
C THR A 8 -12.22 -9.12 45.27
N CYS A 9 -10.91 -9.23 44.99
CA CYS A 9 -10.25 -8.44 43.97
C CYS A 9 -10.87 -8.78 42.61
N LEU A 10 -11.74 -7.92 42.08
CA LEU A 10 -12.00 -7.90 40.64
C LEU A 10 -10.74 -7.33 39.97
N ALA A 11 -9.91 -8.22 39.42
CA ALA A 11 -8.95 -7.81 38.41
C ALA A 11 -9.74 -7.35 37.19
N ALA A 12 -9.84 -6.04 36.98
CA ALA A 12 -10.25 -5.50 35.69
C ALA A 12 -9.20 -5.92 34.66
N ALA A 13 -9.52 -6.93 33.86
CA ALA A 13 -8.74 -7.21 32.66
C ALA A 13 -8.83 -5.94 31.80
N ALA A 14 -7.71 -5.25 31.63
CA ALA A 14 -7.59 -4.21 30.62
C ALA A 14 -7.86 -4.89 29.28
N VAL A 15 -9.06 -4.67 28.73
CA VAL A 15 -9.30 -4.94 27.32
C VAL A 15 -8.41 -3.93 26.61
N ASN A 16 -7.23 -4.38 26.17
CA ASN A 16 -6.41 -3.60 25.25
C ASN A 16 -7.29 -3.33 24.03
N GLY A 17 -7.89 -2.14 23.98
CA GLY A 17 -8.67 -1.69 22.83
C GLY A 17 -7.77 -1.78 21.62
N VAL A 18 -8.17 -2.54 20.62
CA VAL A 18 -7.51 -2.48 19.31
C VAL A 18 -7.71 -1.06 18.81
N SER A 19 -6.62 -0.30 18.70
CA SER A 19 -6.68 1.04 18.09
C SER A 19 -7.25 0.89 16.67
N ALA A 20 -8.29 1.64 16.36
CA ALA A 20 -8.94 1.60 15.05
C ALA A 20 -7.91 1.95 13.97
N LYS A 21 -7.81 1.11 12.93
CA LYS A 21 -6.87 1.35 11.84
C LYS A 21 -7.31 2.54 10.99
N VAL A 22 -6.34 3.28 10.47
CA VAL A 22 -6.62 4.40 9.56
C VAL A 22 -6.74 3.93 8.11
N VAL A 23 -7.65 4.56 7.38
CA VAL A 23 -7.75 4.47 5.93
C VAL A 23 -7.70 5.89 5.40
N ILE A 24 -6.57 6.23 4.78
CA ILE A 24 -6.27 7.57 4.31
C ILE A 24 -6.50 7.64 2.80
N GLY A 25 -7.24 8.64 2.32
CA GLY A 25 -7.43 8.88 0.90
C GLY A 25 -6.91 10.23 0.46
N TYR A 26 -6.04 10.26 -0.56
CA TYR A 26 -5.63 11.52 -1.19
C TYR A 26 -6.70 12.00 -2.16
N VAL A 27 -7.01 13.30 -2.10
CA VAL A 27 -8.01 13.99 -2.92
C VAL A 27 -7.32 15.14 -3.64
N PRO A 28 -6.78 14.91 -4.85
CA PRO A 28 -6.12 15.97 -5.59
C PRO A 28 -7.11 17.04 -6.05
N SER A 29 -6.73 18.30 -5.94
CA SER A 29 -7.53 19.48 -6.22
C SER A 29 -7.92 19.55 -7.70
N TYR A 30 -7.05 19.04 -8.56
CA TYR A 30 -7.28 18.91 -9.99
C TYR A 30 -8.25 17.77 -10.35
N ALA A 31 -8.52 16.83 -9.45
CA ALA A 31 -9.44 15.72 -9.71
C ALA A 31 -10.89 16.20 -9.88
N PHE A 32 -11.24 17.35 -9.29
CA PHE A 32 -12.62 17.87 -9.27
C PHE A 32 -13.17 18.36 -10.60
N ALA A 33 -12.32 18.47 -11.63
CA ALA A 33 -12.83 18.61 -13.00
C ALA A 33 -13.66 17.39 -13.44
N ARG A 34 -13.49 16.23 -12.79
CA ARG A 34 -14.10 14.94 -13.17
C ARG A 34 -14.62 14.12 -11.98
N TYR A 35 -14.27 14.50 -10.75
CA TYR A 35 -14.62 13.80 -9.52
C TYR A 35 -15.22 14.77 -8.52
N HIS A 36 -16.55 14.88 -8.49
CA HIS A 36 -17.25 15.89 -7.69
C HIS A 36 -17.22 15.57 -6.20
N ALA A 37 -17.28 16.60 -5.34
CA ALA A 37 -17.21 16.42 -3.88
C ALA A 37 -18.34 15.54 -3.33
N ASP A 38 -19.54 15.64 -3.91
CA ASP A 38 -20.72 14.86 -3.52
C ASP A 38 -20.62 13.37 -3.89
N THR A 39 -19.65 12.96 -4.72
CA THR A 39 -19.41 11.55 -5.05
C THR A 39 -18.36 10.89 -4.16
N ILE A 40 -17.70 11.65 -3.26
CA ILE A 40 -16.71 11.11 -2.33
C ILE A 40 -17.41 10.18 -1.32
N PRO A 41 -16.96 8.92 -1.17
CA PRO A 41 -17.52 8.03 -0.16
C PRO A 41 -16.88 8.32 1.21
N TYR A 42 -17.17 9.49 1.79
CA TYR A 42 -16.51 10.02 2.99
C TYR A 42 -16.39 9.01 4.15
N ALA A 43 -17.46 8.26 4.42
CA ALA A 43 -17.50 7.26 5.50
C ALA A 43 -16.56 6.05 5.26
N SER A 44 -16.10 5.83 4.02
CA SER A 44 -15.12 4.78 3.70
C SER A 44 -13.70 5.15 4.15
N PHE A 45 -13.44 6.40 4.48
CA PHE A 45 -12.15 6.88 4.95
C PHE A 45 -12.19 7.19 6.45
N THR A 46 -11.03 7.24 7.09
CA THR A 46 -10.88 7.88 8.41
C THR A 46 -10.25 9.27 8.26
N HIS A 47 -9.40 9.43 7.25
CA HIS A 47 -8.78 10.71 6.90
C HIS A 47 -8.83 10.92 5.38
N LEU A 48 -9.08 12.15 4.97
CA LEU A 48 -8.94 12.64 3.60
C LEU A 48 -7.86 13.70 3.55
N TYR A 49 -6.94 13.55 2.60
CA TYR A 49 -5.80 14.42 2.41
C TYR A 49 -6.08 15.28 1.20
N TYR A 50 -6.39 16.55 1.42
CA TYR A 50 -6.62 17.48 0.33
C TYR A 50 -5.27 17.91 -0.26
N ALA A 51 -5.02 17.46 -1.48
CA ALA A 51 -3.76 17.59 -2.18
C ALA A 51 -3.92 18.59 -3.33
N PHE A 52 -3.06 19.56 -3.62
CA PHE A 52 -1.93 19.98 -2.82
C PHE A 52 -1.96 21.49 -2.64
N ALA A 53 -1.46 21.93 -1.49
CA ALA A 53 -0.73 23.20 -1.44
C ALA A 53 0.75 22.92 -1.71
N GLY A 54 1.53 23.93 -2.08
CA GLY A 54 2.98 23.77 -2.19
C GLY A 54 3.72 25.09 -2.26
N MET A 55 5.04 25.00 -2.27
CA MET A 55 5.92 26.15 -2.21
C MET A 55 6.58 26.35 -3.57
N SER A 56 6.02 27.27 -4.35
CA SER A 56 6.53 27.63 -5.69
C SER A 56 7.28 28.96 -5.72
N ASN A 57 7.26 29.73 -4.62
CA ASN A 57 7.91 31.04 -4.54
C ASN A 57 9.19 30.94 -3.69
N PRO A 58 10.40 31.16 -4.28
CA PRO A 58 11.69 31.03 -3.58
C PRO A 58 11.91 32.07 -2.48
N THR A 59 11.14 33.16 -2.47
CA THR A 59 11.30 34.26 -1.52
C THR A 59 10.32 34.13 -0.36
N THR A 60 9.06 33.80 -0.65
CA THR A 60 8.00 33.75 0.37
C THR A 60 8.10 32.46 1.19
N LEU A 61 8.44 31.34 0.55
CA LEU A 61 8.59 30.03 1.20
C LEU A 61 7.38 29.60 2.04
N LEU A 62 6.18 30.04 1.63
CA LEU A 62 4.91 29.67 2.26
C LEU A 62 4.03 28.91 1.26
N PRO A 63 3.20 27.97 1.73
CA PRO A 63 2.32 27.21 0.85
C PRO A 63 1.26 28.08 0.18
N SER A 64 0.94 27.72 -1.07
CA SER A 64 -0.25 28.17 -1.79
C SER A 64 -0.84 27.01 -2.58
N PHE A 65 -2.14 27.05 -2.85
CA PHE A 65 -2.81 25.95 -3.58
C PHE A 65 -2.22 25.77 -4.98
N ILE A 66 -1.89 24.52 -5.31
CA ILE A 66 -1.47 24.14 -6.65
C ILE A 66 -2.73 23.75 -7.42
N ASN A 67 -3.10 24.56 -8.41
CA ASN A 67 -4.30 24.37 -9.23
C ASN A 67 -5.60 24.19 -8.42
N GLY A 68 -5.64 24.68 -7.17
CA GLY A 68 -6.71 24.35 -6.22
C GLY A 68 -7.80 25.41 -6.12
N ASN A 69 -8.98 24.95 -5.72
CA ASN A 69 -10.13 25.79 -5.38
C ASN A 69 -10.29 25.82 -3.84
N PRO A 70 -10.11 26.96 -3.17
CA PRO A 70 -10.33 27.07 -1.72
C PRO A 70 -11.76 26.77 -1.29
N GLU A 71 -12.79 27.14 -2.08
CA GLU A 71 -14.20 26.89 -1.73
C GLU A 71 -14.52 25.39 -1.62
N LEU A 72 -13.84 24.61 -2.45
CA LEU A 72 -13.97 23.17 -2.48
C LEU A 72 -13.40 22.51 -1.22
N LEU A 73 -12.29 23.01 -0.69
CA LEU A 73 -11.76 22.54 0.59
C LEU A 73 -12.79 22.72 1.71
N GLY A 74 -13.44 23.89 1.79
CA GLY A 74 -14.48 24.14 2.79
C GLY A 74 -15.67 23.16 2.69
N THR A 75 -16.05 22.80 1.47
CA THR A 75 -17.09 21.79 1.21
C THR A 75 -16.64 20.41 1.70
N ILE A 76 -15.43 19.97 1.33
CA ILE A 76 -14.86 18.68 1.74
C ILE A 76 -14.73 18.58 3.25
N VAL A 77 -14.25 19.62 3.94
CA VAL A 77 -14.16 19.65 5.41
C VAL A 77 -15.55 19.44 6.01
N THR A 78 -16.53 20.21 5.54
CA THR A 78 -17.91 20.13 6.05
C THR A 78 -18.51 18.73 5.88
N ASP A 79 -18.36 18.13 4.69
CA ASP A 79 -18.96 16.82 4.38
C ASP A 79 -18.21 15.67 5.05
N ALA A 80 -16.89 15.73 5.12
CA ALA A 80 -16.08 14.73 5.81
C ALA A 80 -16.43 14.69 7.31
N HIS A 81 -16.51 15.84 7.97
CA HIS A 81 -16.84 15.94 9.39
C HIS A 81 -18.23 15.39 9.73
N ARG A 82 -19.22 15.49 8.81
CA ARG A 82 -20.55 14.86 8.99
C ARG A 82 -20.48 13.34 9.13
N THR A 83 -19.42 12.72 8.60
CA THR A 83 -19.18 11.27 8.69
C THR A 83 -18.06 10.90 9.67
N ASN A 84 -17.61 11.86 10.48
CA ASN A 84 -16.47 11.72 11.39
C ASN A 84 -15.14 11.39 10.67
N THR A 85 -15.01 11.83 9.42
CA THR A 85 -13.78 11.71 8.62
C THR A 85 -12.96 12.99 8.77
N LYS A 86 -11.69 12.83 9.10
CA LYS A 86 -10.74 13.93 9.31
C LYS A 86 -10.24 14.48 7.99
N VAL A 87 -9.95 15.78 7.91
CA VAL A 87 -9.39 16.41 6.70
C VAL A 87 -8.06 17.06 6.99
N ILE A 88 -7.04 16.69 6.24
CA ILE A 88 -5.67 17.17 6.39
C ILE A 88 -5.25 17.85 5.08
N LEU A 89 -4.59 19.01 5.18
CA LEU A 89 -3.96 19.61 4.01
C LEU A 89 -2.64 18.91 3.74
N SER A 90 -2.48 18.36 2.53
CA SER A 90 -1.19 17.86 2.07
C SER A 90 -0.42 18.97 1.34
N ILE A 91 0.76 19.27 1.86
CA ILE A 91 1.64 20.33 1.37
C ILE A 91 2.83 19.67 0.69
N GLY A 92 3.03 19.96 -0.60
CA GLY A 92 4.12 19.43 -1.40
C GLY A 92 3.64 18.61 -2.57
N GLY A 93 3.95 17.32 -2.54
CA GLY A 93 3.86 16.40 -3.66
C GLY A 93 4.95 16.65 -4.69
N SER A 94 4.96 15.81 -5.71
CA SER A 94 5.92 15.80 -6.81
C SER A 94 6.26 17.22 -7.33
N VAL A 95 5.26 18.05 -7.59
CA VAL A 95 5.45 19.41 -8.15
C VAL A 95 5.52 20.54 -7.12
N GLY A 96 5.05 20.31 -5.89
CA GLY A 96 5.00 21.34 -4.84
C GLY A 96 6.21 21.35 -3.90
N SER A 97 7.12 20.38 -4.06
CA SER A 97 8.25 20.15 -3.17
C SER A 97 9.47 21.05 -3.38
N VAL A 98 9.43 21.93 -4.39
CA VAL A 98 10.60 22.64 -4.92
C VAL A 98 11.46 23.32 -3.85
N TYR A 99 10.82 24.00 -2.90
CA TYR A 99 11.52 24.85 -1.91
C TYR A 99 11.45 24.37 -0.45
N PHE A 100 11.11 23.09 -0.20
CA PHE A 100 11.15 22.57 1.18
C PHE A 100 12.53 22.70 1.82
N SER A 101 13.59 22.29 1.13
CA SER A 101 14.97 22.39 1.64
C SER A 101 15.30 23.83 2.07
N THR A 102 14.95 24.81 1.24
CA THR A 102 15.15 26.24 1.56
C THR A 102 14.28 26.69 2.74
N MET A 103 13.03 26.25 2.82
CA MET A 103 12.11 26.58 3.90
C MET A 103 12.59 26.04 5.25
N VAL A 104 13.11 24.81 5.31
CA VAL A 104 13.55 24.22 6.58
C VAL A 104 14.90 24.75 7.07
N ALA A 105 15.70 25.35 6.18
CA ALA A 105 17.09 25.73 6.46
C ALA A 105 17.28 26.82 7.54
N SER A 106 16.26 27.64 7.83
CA SER A 106 16.38 28.70 8.84
C SER A 106 15.26 28.68 9.86
N ASN A 107 15.56 29.09 11.10
CA ASN A 107 14.57 29.23 12.16
C ASN A 107 13.42 30.19 11.77
N THR A 108 13.73 31.28 11.08
CA THR A 108 12.74 32.28 10.66
C THR A 108 11.76 31.69 9.64
N SER A 109 12.25 31.01 8.61
CA SER A 109 11.40 30.41 7.58
C SER A 109 10.56 29.26 8.13
N ARG A 110 11.13 28.40 8.99
CA ARG A 110 10.34 27.37 9.70
C ARG A 110 9.26 27.98 10.59
N LYS A 111 9.58 29.01 11.38
CA LYS A 111 8.59 29.70 12.19
C LYS A 111 7.44 30.25 11.34
N ASN A 112 7.74 30.93 10.23
CA ASN A 112 6.71 31.47 9.35
C ASN A 112 5.82 30.35 8.77
N PHE A 113 6.42 29.22 8.38
CA PHE A 113 5.68 28.06 7.89
C PHE A 113 4.78 27.45 8.98
N VAL A 114 5.29 27.30 10.20
CA VAL A 114 4.52 26.77 11.35
C VAL A 114 3.35 27.70 11.69
N ASP A 115 3.59 29.01 11.78
CA ASP A 115 2.54 30.00 12.04
C ASP A 115 1.47 29.98 10.92
N TRP A 116 1.90 29.84 9.66
CA TRP A 116 0.97 29.73 8.53
C TRP A 116 0.05 28.50 8.66
N ASN A 117 0.58 27.35 9.11
CA ASN A 117 -0.24 26.14 9.31
C ASN A 117 -1.29 26.33 10.41
N VAL A 118 -0.93 27.00 11.51
CA VAL A 118 -1.90 27.34 12.58
C VAL A 118 -3.04 28.18 12.02
N GLU A 119 -2.73 29.24 11.28
CA GLU A 119 -3.75 30.13 10.73
C GLU A 119 -4.59 29.43 9.65
N PHE A 120 -3.97 28.56 8.84
CA PHE A 120 -4.69 27.73 7.87
C PHE A 120 -5.69 26.79 8.55
N ILE A 121 -5.26 26.09 9.60
CA ILE A 121 -6.12 25.19 10.39
C ILE A 121 -7.29 25.97 11.02
N LYS A 122 -7.03 27.15 11.60
CA LYS A 122 -8.08 28.01 12.15
C LYS A 122 -9.07 28.48 11.08
N GLN A 123 -8.56 28.84 9.89
CA GLN A 123 -9.37 29.36 8.80
C GLN A 123 -10.28 28.29 8.19
N TRP A 124 -9.74 27.10 7.94
CA TRP A 124 -10.42 26.06 7.15
C TRP A 124 -11.01 24.94 7.99
N GLY A 125 -10.68 24.86 9.28
CA GLY A 125 -11.15 23.80 10.17
C GLY A 125 -10.54 22.44 9.86
N THR A 126 -9.38 22.37 9.22
CA THR A 126 -8.68 21.09 9.01
C THR A 126 -8.21 20.48 10.33
N ASP A 127 -7.99 19.17 10.33
CA ASP A 127 -7.62 18.39 11.50
C ASP A 127 -6.11 18.23 11.66
N GLY A 128 -5.30 18.79 10.75
CA GLY A 128 -3.86 18.63 10.78
C GLY A 128 -3.15 19.08 9.51
N VAL A 129 -1.90 18.64 9.40
CA VAL A 129 -0.95 18.95 8.32
C VAL A 129 -0.23 17.68 7.88
N ASP A 130 -0.12 17.50 6.56
CA ASP A 130 0.69 16.47 5.93
C ASP A 130 1.82 17.14 5.12
N LEU A 131 3.07 16.74 5.36
CA LEU A 131 4.21 17.20 4.59
C LEU A 131 4.59 16.13 3.56
N ASP A 132 4.26 16.38 2.31
CA ASP A 132 4.64 15.53 1.18
C ASP A 132 5.89 16.12 0.50
N TRP A 133 7.01 16.13 1.23
CA TRP A 133 8.30 16.59 0.70
C TRP A 133 8.99 15.45 -0.04
N GLU A 134 9.17 15.63 -1.34
CA GLU A 134 9.85 14.68 -2.23
C GLU A 134 11.23 15.19 -2.73
N TYR A 135 12.37 14.93 -2.06
CA TYR A 135 12.53 14.25 -0.77
C TYR A 135 13.59 14.96 0.10
N PRO A 136 13.54 14.83 1.44
CA PRO A 136 14.60 15.32 2.30
C PRO A 136 15.94 14.65 1.98
N GLY A 137 16.96 15.44 1.66
CA GLY A 137 18.33 14.98 1.48
C GLY A 137 18.63 14.27 0.17
N ARG A 138 17.65 14.15 -0.75
CA ARG A 138 17.88 13.63 -2.09
C ARG A 138 16.94 14.24 -3.15
N PRO A 139 17.30 14.16 -4.44
CA PRO A 139 16.42 14.63 -5.52
C PRO A 139 15.09 13.85 -5.59
N GLY A 140 14.00 14.58 -5.81
CA GLY A 140 12.72 14.08 -6.33
C GLY A 140 12.64 14.39 -7.84
N VAL A 141 11.61 15.12 -8.26
CA VAL A 141 11.55 15.65 -9.64
C VAL A 141 12.64 16.69 -9.90
N LEU A 142 12.97 16.86 -11.18
CA LEU A 142 13.94 17.86 -11.63
C LEU A 142 13.50 19.27 -11.19
N GLY A 143 14.41 20.00 -10.55
CA GLY A 143 14.19 21.38 -10.11
C GLY A 143 14.04 21.55 -8.60
N ASN A 144 13.84 20.47 -7.83
CA ASN A 144 13.79 20.56 -6.38
C ASN A 144 15.16 20.99 -5.81
N VAL A 145 15.13 21.93 -4.85
CA VAL A 145 16.31 22.28 -4.06
C VAL A 145 16.55 21.19 -3.03
N VAL A 146 17.80 20.75 -2.90
CA VAL A 146 18.19 19.66 -2.00
C VAL A 146 19.48 20.05 -1.27
N ASP A 147 19.51 19.81 0.04
CA ASP A 147 20.71 19.85 0.86
C ASP A 147 20.91 18.47 1.52
N PRO A 148 21.67 17.56 0.87
CA PRO A 148 21.91 16.21 1.38
C PRO A 148 22.57 16.17 2.77
N ALA A 149 23.24 17.25 3.18
CA ALA A 149 23.93 17.29 4.45
C ALA A 149 23.01 17.69 5.60
N ASN A 150 22.06 18.60 5.35
CA ASN A 150 21.31 19.27 6.41
C ASN A 150 19.79 19.06 6.38
N ASP A 151 19.21 18.61 5.27
CA ASP A 151 17.75 18.51 5.11
C ASP A 151 17.09 17.67 6.22
N ALA A 152 17.62 16.48 6.51
CA ALA A 152 17.05 15.63 7.56
C ALA A 152 17.11 16.28 8.96
N ALA A 153 18.25 16.87 9.32
CA ALA A 153 18.40 17.55 10.61
C ALA A 153 17.43 18.75 10.73
N ASN A 154 17.29 19.52 9.64
CA ASN A 154 16.38 20.65 9.59
C ASN A 154 14.90 20.23 9.60
N LEU A 155 14.56 19.12 8.96
CA LEU A 155 13.23 18.51 9.04
C LEU A 155 12.87 18.15 10.48
N LEU A 156 13.80 17.56 11.23
CA LEU A 156 13.54 17.24 12.63
C LEU A 156 13.25 18.50 13.47
N LEU A 157 13.97 19.60 13.23
CA LEU A 157 13.69 20.88 13.88
C LEU A 157 12.28 21.39 13.52
N LEU A 158 11.90 21.32 12.24
CA LEU A 158 10.55 21.69 11.80
C LEU A 158 9.49 20.88 12.53
N LEU A 159 9.62 19.55 12.62
CA LEU A 159 8.63 18.69 13.27
C LEU A 159 8.48 19.00 14.76
N LYS A 160 9.60 19.28 15.45
CA LYS A 160 9.61 19.73 16.85
C LYS A 160 8.84 21.02 17.05
N GLU A 161 9.15 22.01 16.21
CA GLU A 161 8.53 23.34 16.25
C GLU A 161 7.03 23.24 15.91
N LEU A 162 6.68 22.47 14.89
CA LEU A 162 5.30 22.27 14.44
C LEU A 162 4.44 21.60 15.52
N ARG A 163 4.90 20.48 16.11
CA ARG A 163 4.19 19.80 17.20
C ARG A 163 3.96 20.74 18.39
N ALA A 164 5.01 21.41 18.85
CA ALA A 164 4.93 22.30 20.00
C ALA A 164 3.92 23.44 19.79
N VAL A 165 3.96 24.10 18.62
CA VAL A 165 3.07 25.22 18.32
C VAL A 165 1.62 24.76 18.10
N LEU A 166 1.41 23.59 17.48
CA LEU A 166 0.06 23.02 17.34
C LEU A 166 -0.53 22.64 18.70
N ASP A 167 0.25 22.03 19.61
CA ASP A 167 -0.21 21.73 20.97
C ASP A 167 -0.55 22.99 21.77
N GLU A 168 0.23 24.06 21.61
CA GLU A 168 -0.01 25.35 22.26
C GLU A 168 -1.29 26.03 21.75
N ASN A 169 -1.51 26.03 20.43
CA ASN A 169 -2.66 26.70 19.82
C ASN A 169 -3.96 25.88 19.90
N PHE A 170 -3.87 24.56 20.05
CA PHE A 170 -5.00 23.64 20.10
C PHE A 170 -4.93 22.69 21.31
N PRO A 171 -4.89 23.21 22.56
CA PRO A 171 -4.57 22.43 23.76
C PRO A 171 -5.58 21.33 24.10
N ASN A 172 -6.79 21.38 23.53
CA ASN A 172 -7.85 20.39 23.74
C ASN A 172 -8.24 19.66 22.44
N ASP A 173 -7.51 19.88 21.35
CA ASP A 173 -7.80 19.31 20.05
C ASP A 173 -6.50 18.93 19.34
N HIS A 174 -6.10 17.67 19.51
CA HIS A 174 -4.85 17.15 18.96
C HIS A 174 -4.87 17.23 17.43
N LYS A 175 -4.08 18.16 16.88
CA LYS A 175 -3.87 18.27 15.43
C LYS A 175 -2.88 17.23 14.93
N ILE A 176 -3.24 16.60 13.83
CA ILE A 176 -2.48 15.50 13.22
C ILE A 176 -1.27 16.05 12.44
N ILE A 177 -0.11 15.42 12.59
CA ILE A 177 1.08 15.67 11.77
C ILE A 177 1.47 14.38 11.06
N THR A 178 1.48 14.41 9.72
CA THR A 178 1.99 13.29 8.92
C THR A 178 2.98 13.71 7.86
N MET A 179 3.62 12.73 7.25
CA MET A 179 4.39 12.94 6.03
C MET A 179 4.17 11.80 5.04
N ALA A 180 4.00 12.12 3.77
CA ALA A 180 4.20 11.15 2.70
C ALA A 180 5.70 10.95 2.47
N VAL A 181 6.13 9.69 2.39
CA VAL A 181 7.54 9.33 2.41
C VAL A 181 7.87 8.22 1.42
N ARG A 182 9.12 8.19 0.95
CA ARG A 182 9.62 7.12 0.06
C ARG A 182 9.73 5.77 0.79
N VAL A 183 10.01 4.73 0.01
CA VAL A 183 10.18 3.33 0.46
C VAL A 183 11.43 3.05 1.32
N GLU A 184 12.21 4.07 1.66
CA GLU A 184 13.31 4.01 2.62
C GLU A 184 13.19 5.19 3.60
N PRO A 185 13.81 5.12 4.79
CA PRO A 185 13.90 6.25 5.72
C PRO A 185 14.52 7.50 5.09
N PHE A 186 14.37 8.65 5.78
CA PHE A 186 14.97 9.93 5.38
C PHE A 186 16.48 9.81 5.11
N ASP A 187 16.98 10.57 4.13
CA ASP A 187 18.39 10.56 3.79
C ASP A 187 19.19 11.61 4.57
N GLY A 188 20.30 11.14 5.13
CA GLY A 188 21.37 12.01 5.61
C GLY A 188 22.56 12.03 4.65
N PRO A 189 23.70 12.59 5.09
CA PRO A 189 24.90 12.72 4.25
C PRO A 189 25.44 11.41 3.66
N ASN A 190 25.12 10.27 4.30
CA ASN A 190 25.63 8.94 3.95
C ASN A 190 24.51 7.97 3.51
N GLY A 191 23.39 8.50 3.01
CA GLY A 191 22.21 7.74 2.61
C GLY A 191 21.16 7.59 3.72
N PRO A 192 20.27 6.58 3.64
CA PRO A 192 19.14 6.46 4.56
C PRO A 192 19.57 6.33 6.01
N LEU A 193 18.97 7.17 6.87
CA LEU A 193 19.20 7.16 8.31
C LEU A 193 18.82 5.81 8.92
N LYS A 194 19.62 5.35 9.90
CA LYS A 194 19.41 4.07 10.60
C LYS A 194 18.61 4.21 11.89
N ASP A 195 18.44 5.43 12.39
CA ASP A 195 17.62 5.74 13.53
C ASP A 195 16.85 7.04 13.25
N ILE A 196 15.53 6.91 13.19
CA ILE A 196 14.56 7.99 13.02
C ILE A 196 13.52 7.96 14.15
N SER A 197 13.80 7.26 15.26
CA SER A 197 12.90 7.15 16.41
C SER A 197 12.56 8.49 17.03
N GLU A 198 13.47 9.47 16.95
CA GLU A 198 13.24 10.83 17.40
C GLU A 198 12.20 11.57 16.54
N TYR A 199 12.09 11.28 15.23
CA TYR A 199 11.08 11.89 14.36
C TYR A 199 9.68 11.39 14.72
N ALA A 200 9.55 10.10 15.04
CA ALA A 200 8.30 9.44 15.40
C ALA A 200 7.59 10.08 16.62
N LYS A 201 8.33 10.77 17.49
CA LYS A 201 7.77 11.47 18.66
C LYS A 201 6.93 12.69 18.31
N TYR A 202 7.11 13.24 17.11
CA TYR A 202 6.47 14.49 16.68
C TYR A 202 5.44 14.29 15.57
N MET A 203 5.22 13.04 15.17
CA MET A 203 4.34 12.68 14.07
C MET A 203 3.32 11.64 14.53
N ASP A 204 2.14 11.70 13.94
CA ASP A 204 1.10 10.69 14.12
C ASP A 204 1.34 9.51 13.17
N TYR A 205 1.59 9.81 11.90
CA TYR A 205 1.80 8.79 10.87
C TYR A 205 2.91 9.15 9.87
N VAL A 206 3.59 8.12 9.37
CA VAL A 206 4.31 8.17 8.08
C VAL A 206 3.53 7.40 7.03
N ASN A 207 3.29 8.04 5.89
CA ASN A 207 2.53 7.51 4.77
C ASN A 207 3.52 7.03 3.69
N ILE A 208 3.90 5.76 3.74
CA ILE A 208 4.90 5.18 2.83
C ILE A 208 4.30 5.04 1.42
N MET A 209 4.84 5.78 0.45
CA MET A 209 4.53 5.69 -0.97
C MET A 209 5.13 4.42 -1.58
N ALA A 210 4.53 3.27 -1.29
CA ALA A 210 4.97 1.94 -1.75
C ALA A 210 4.50 1.61 -3.18
N TYR A 211 4.58 2.61 -4.06
CA TYR A 211 4.24 2.59 -5.47
C TYR A 211 5.27 3.42 -6.23
N ASP A 212 5.16 3.49 -7.56
CA ASP A 212 6.18 4.12 -8.42
C ASP A 212 7.57 3.50 -8.27
N ILE A 213 7.63 2.20 -7.95
CA ILE A 213 8.89 1.46 -7.76
C ILE A 213 9.65 1.30 -9.08
N ASN A 214 8.91 0.99 -10.14
CA ASN A 214 9.43 0.98 -11.49
C ASN A 214 8.75 2.14 -12.23
N ILE A 215 9.51 3.20 -12.47
CA ILE A 215 9.03 4.37 -13.21
C ILE A 215 9.27 4.13 -14.71
N VAL A 216 8.32 4.58 -15.51
CA VAL A 216 8.31 4.46 -16.96
C VAL A 216 9.47 5.22 -17.62
N GLY A 217 10.02 4.67 -18.71
CA GLY A 217 11.22 5.18 -19.39
C GLY A 217 12.50 4.39 -19.11
N GLY A 218 12.47 3.42 -18.20
CA GLY A 218 13.55 2.44 -17.99
C GLY A 218 13.66 1.42 -19.13
N ALA A 219 14.85 0.79 -19.26
CA ALA A 219 15.14 -0.20 -20.30
C ALA A 219 14.40 -1.55 -20.14
N THR A 220 13.77 -1.77 -18.99
CA THR A 220 13.06 -3.02 -18.65
C THR A 220 11.73 -2.66 -17.98
N THR A 221 10.66 -3.39 -18.32
CA THR A 221 9.38 -3.30 -17.61
C THR A 221 9.50 -3.83 -16.18
N GLY A 222 8.52 -3.52 -15.33
CA GLY A 222 8.45 -4.07 -13.98
C GLY A 222 7.16 -3.71 -13.26
N PRO A 223 6.99 -4.17 -12.02
CA PRO A 223 5.80 -3.90 -11.22
C PRO A 223 5.77 -2.45 -10.72
N ASN A 224 4.61 -1.76 -10.81
CA ASN A 224 4.45 -0.40 -10.27
C ASN A 224 4.55 -0.38 -8.74
N ALA A 225 3.80 -1.28 -8.10
CA ALA A 225 3.67 -1.38 -6.64
C ALA A 225 3.86 -2.84 -6.18
N PRO A 226 5.06 -3.42 -6.30
CA PRO A 226 5.31 -4.81 -5.92
C PRO A 226 5.07 -5.05 -4.41
N PHE A 227 4.38 -6.13 -4.06
CA PHE A 227 4.24 -6.58 -2.67
C PHE A 227 5.61 -7.00 -2.10
N THR A 228 6.29 -7.91 -2.80
CA THR A 228 7.69 -8.32 -2.56
C THR A 228 8.52 -8.13 -3.81
N SER A 229 9.85 -8.18 -3.69
CA SER A 229 10.78 -7.95 -4.80
C SER A 229 11.39 -9.26 -5.31
N GLU A 230 11.59 -9.36 -6.63
CA GLU A 230 12.37 -10.43 -7.25
C GLU A 230 13.89 -10.15 -7.29
N GLY A 231 14.32 -8.98 -6.81
CA GLY A 231 15.69 -8.52 -7.04
C GLY A 231 15.96 -8.38 -8.53
N THR A 232 17.12 -8.84 -9.01
CA THR A 232 17.52 -8.77 -10.42
C THR A 232 16.70 -9.74 -11.29
N PRO A 233 16.12 -9.32 -12.44
CA PRO A 233 16.34 -8.06 -13.17
C PRO A 233 15.46 -6.87 -12.75
N GLY A 234 14.56 -7.05 -11.79
CA GLY A 234 13.70 -6.02 -11.24
C GLY A 234 14.37 -5.09 -10.21
N ASN A 235 13.54 -4.24 -9.61
CA ASN A 235 13.95 -3.33 -8.54
C ASN A 235 13.91 -4.05 -7.19
N ARG A 236 14.89 -3.77 -6.31
CA ARG A 236 14.97 -4.30 -4.93
C ARG A 236 13.86 -3.79 -4.00
N TYR A 237 13.22 -2.67 -4.32
CA TYR A 237 12.19 -2.08 -3.46
C TYR A 237 10.84 -2.79 -3.61
N SER A 238 10.09 -2.83 -2.51
CA SER A 238 8.75 -3.42 -2.45
C SER A 238 7.99 -2.93 -1.21
N TYR A 239 6.69 -3.21 -1.16
CA TYR A 239 5.80 -2.90 -0.04
C TYR A 239 6.33 -3.47 1.29
N VAL A 240 6.64 -4.77 1.30
CA VAL A 240 7.19 -5.48 2.48
C VAL A 240 8.52 -4.88 2.91
N GLN A 241 9.42 -4.65 1.94
CA GLN A 241 10.75 -4.08 2.19
C GLN A 241 10.65 -2.69 2.85
N ALA A 242 9.77 -1.83 2.33
CA ALA A 242 9.62 -0.46 2.82
C ALA A 242 9.16 -0.43 4.27
N ILE A 243 8.12 -1.20 4.60
CA ILE A 243 7.60 -1.31 5.97
C ILE A 243 8.70 -1.80 6.93
N ARG A 244 9.45 -2.82 6.52
CA ARG A 244 10.56 -3.35 7.32
C ARG A 244 11.64 -2.31 7.56
N ASP A 245 12.04 -1.54 6.54
CA ASP A 245 13.13 -0.56 6.67
C ASP A 245 12.75 0.59 7.60
N TRP A 246 11.51 1.09 7.51
CA TRP A 246 11.00 2.11 8.43
C TRP A 246 10.88 1.60 9.86
N LYS A 247 10.38 0.38 10.08
CA LYS A 247 10.36 -0.27 11.41
C LYS A 247 11.77 -0.44 11.97
N SER A 248 12.70 -0.92 11.15
CA SER A 248 14.09 -1.18 11.54
C SER A 248 14.84 0.09 11.89
N ALA A 249 14.43 1.23 11.30
CA ALA A 249 14.96 2.54 11.65
C ALA A 249 14.29 3.16 12.91
N GLY A 250 13.42 2.42 13.61
CA GLY A 250 12.86 2.82 14.89
C GLY A 250 11.51 3.53 14.83
N PHE A 251 10.84 3.54 13.67
CA PHE A 251 9.47 4.05 13.57
C PHE A 251 8.46 2.99 14.07
N PRO A 252 7.57 3.31 15.03
CA PRO A 252 6.58 2.36 15.53
C PRO A 252 5.62 1.87 14.44
N ALA A 253 5.33 0.56 14.41
CA ALA A 253 4.38 -0.02 13.46
C ALA A 253 3.01 0.67 13.52
N SER A 254 2.53 1.02 14.72
CA SER A 254 1.28 1.74 14.96
C SER A 254 1.26 3.19 14.46
N GLN A 255 2.37 3.69 13.90
CA GLN A 255 2.48 5.00 13.23
C GLN A 255 2.86 4.87 11.76
N ILE A 256 2.94 3.65 11.21
CA ILE A 256 3.22 3.43 9.78
C ILE A 256 1.90 3.20 9.05
N VAL A 257 1.68 3.95 7.98
CA VAL A 257 0.58 3.79 7.03
C VAL A 257 1.18 3.46 5.67
N ALA A 258 0.75 2.36 5.06
CA ALA A 258 1.37 1.87 3.84
C ALA A 258 0.51 2.10 2.59
N GLY A 259 1.14 2.63 1.53
CA GLY A 259 0.49 3.13 0.33
C GLY A 259 0.02 2.06 -0.66
N LEU A 260 -1.16 2.29 -1.22
CA LEU A 260 -1.82 1.48 -2.24
C LEU A 260 -2.06 2.35 -3.48
N ALA A 261 -1.72 1.82 -4.67
CA ALA A 261 -1.90 2.54 -5.93
C ALA A 261 -3.26 2.20 -6.55
N PHE A 262 -4.06 3.21 -6.88
CA PHE A 262 -5.31 3.04 -7.64
C PHE A 262 -5.10 3.25 -9.15
N TYR A 263 -3.86 3.09 -9.60
CA TYR A 263 -3.44 3.28 -10.98
C TYR A 263 -2.35 2.29 -11.36
N GLY A 264 -2.15 2.15 -12.66
CA GLY A 264 -1.06 1.44 -13.27
C GLY A 264 -0.13 2.35 -14.07
N ARG A 265 1.01 1.77 -14.45
CA ARG A 265 2.02 2.38 -15.31
C ARG A 265 2.21 1.54 -16.56
N ALA A 266 2.34 2.21 -17.71
CA ALA A 266 2.42 1.59 -19.02
C ALA A 266 3.79 1.73 -19.68
N TRP A 267 4.23 0.67 -20.35
CA TRP A 267 5.46 0.62 -21.14
C TRP A 267 5.20 0.09 -22.55
N SER A 268 5.93 0.62 -23.52
CA SER A 268 6.05 -0.01 -24.84
C SER A 268 7.16 -1.06 -24.76
N THR A 269 6.84 -2.34 -24.99
CA THR A 269 7.82 -3.42 -24.91
C THR A 269 8.51 -3.65 -26.25
N LEU A 270 9.76 -4.10 -26.20
CA LEU A 270 10.54 -4.50 -27.38
C LEU A 270 10.44 -6.01 -27.66
N SER A 271 9.75 -6.75 -26.78
CA SER A 271 9.54 -8.20 -26.89
C SER A 271 8.26 -8.61 -26.16
N ASP A 272 7.81 -9.84 -26.39
CA ASP A 272 6.64 -10.40 -25.72
C ASP A 272 6.92 -10.77 -24.27
N VAL A 273 5.91 -10.56 -23.41
CA VAL A 273 5.93 -11.01 -22.02
C VAL A 273 5.85 -12.53 -21.89
N VAL A 274 5.46 -13.23 -22.95
CA VAL A 274 5.42 -14.69 -23.04
C VAL A 274 6.59 -15.15 -23.91
N ALA A 275 7.59 -15.78 -23.29
CA ALA A 275 8.74 -16.32 -23.98
C ALA A 275 8.38 -17.55 -24.83
N PRO A 276 9.19 -17.91 -25.85
CA PRO A 276 9.09 -19.21 -26.52
C PRO A 276 9.13 -20.34 -25.49
N GLY A 277 8.09 -21.18 -25.47
CA GLY A 277 7.90 -22.21 -24.43
C GLY A 277 6.88 -21.86 -23.35
N GLY A 278 6.27 -20.67 -23.40
CA GLY A 278 5.11 -20.30 -22.58
C GLY A 278 5.44 -19.73 -21.20
N ALA A 279 6.71 -19.53 -20.88
CA ALA A 279 7.10 -18.85 -19.64
C ALA A 279 6.71 -17.37 -19.72
N VAL A 280 6.06 -16.87 -18.68
CA VAL A 280 5.60 -15.48 -18.58
C VAL A 280 6.57 -14.69 -17.71
N SER A 281 6.94 -13.47 -18.12
CA SER A 281 7.79 -12.55 -17.37
C SER A 281 7.24 -11.14 -17.43
N GLN A 282 7.16 -10.47 -16.27
CA GLN A 282 6.90 -9.04 -16.18
C GLN A 282 8.13 -8.17 -16.43
N PHE A 283 9.32 -8.77 -16.53
CA PHE A 283 10.59 -8.09 -16.82
C PHE A 283 11.02 -8.40 -18.24
N VAL A 284 10.65 -7.52 -19.18
CA VAL A 284 11.06 -7.58 -20.58
C VAL A 284 11.67 -6.26 -21.02
N PRO A 285 12.57 -6.27 -22.02
CA PRO A 285 13.11 -5.05 -22.60
C PRO A 285 11.99 -4.08 -23.03
N ALA A 286 12.14 -2.81 -22.65
CA ALA A 286 11.18 -1.74 -22.91
C ALA A 286 11.84 -0.60 -23.69
N SER A 287 11.02 0.10 -24.49
CA SER A 287 11.39 1.34 -25.13
C SER A 287 11.43 2.47 -24.12
N SER A 288 12.32 3.45 -24.34
CA SER A 288 12.30 4.73 -23.62
C SER A 288 11.11 5.62 -24.01
N THR A 289 10.38 5.27 -25.07
CA THR A 289 9.18 5.99 -25.50
C THR A 289 7.99 5.56 -24.65
N LEU A 290 7.40 6.52 -23.95
CA LEU A 290 6.19 6.32 -23.16
C LEU A 290 5.00 6.05 -24.07
N PRO A 291 4.27 4.93 -23.88
CA PRO A 291 2.97 4.78 -24.50
C PRO A 291 1.98 5.79 -23.91
N ALA A 292 0.90 6.06 -24.64
CA ALA A 292 -0.22 6.79 -24.08
C ALA A 292 -0.79 6.04 -22.86
N GLY A 293 -1.15 6.79 -21.82
CA GLY A 293 -1.98 6.31 -20.73
C GLY A 293 -3.44 6.21 -21.13
N ASP A 294 -4.31 6.31 -20.13
CA ASP A 294 -5.75 6.31 -20.34
C ASP A 294 -6.28 7.58 -21.05
N SER A 295 -7.60 7.72 -21.15
CA SER A 295 -8.27 8.81 -21.88
C SER A 295 -8.03 10.19 -21.27
N ASP A 296 -7.56 10.23 -20.03
CA ASP A 296 -7.33 11.44 -19.28
C ASP A 296 -5.83 11.78 -19.22
N ASP A 297 -5.00 10.89 -19.74
CA ASP A 297 -3.57 11.01 -19.72
C ASP A 297 -3.05 11.92 -20.84
N VAL A 298 -2.12 12.79 -20.49
CA VAL A 298 -1.38 13.64 -21.42
C VAL A 298 0.02 13.08 -21.64
N SER A 299 0.09 11.81 -22.05
CA SER A 299 1.31 11.05 -22.39
C SER A 299 2.29 10.74 -21.22
N SER A 300 1.78 10.55 -20.01
CA SER A 300 2.56 10.06 -18.87
C SER A 300 2.62 8.53 -18.76
N GLY A 301 1.73 7.81 -19.46
CA GLY A 301 1.62 6.36 -19.37
C GLY A 301 0.90 5.87 -18.11
N ILE A 302 0.12 6.73 -17.45
CA ILE A 302 -0.69 6.38 -16.29
C ILE A 302 -2.04 5.81 -16.73
N TRP A 303 -2.45 4.72 -16.08
CA TRP A 303 -3.76 4.08 -16.27
C TRP A 303 -4.52 4.03 -14.95
N LYS A 304 -5.52 4.89 -14.78
CA LYS A 304 -6.39 4.87 -13.59
C LYS A 304 -7.23 3.59 -13.60
N TRP A 305 -7.51 3.03 -12.43
CA TRP A 305 -8.32 1.82 -12.32
C TRP A 305 -9.68 1.96 -13.00
N ILE A 306 -10.39 3.05 -12.75
CA ILE A 306 -11.68 3.35 -13.38
C ILE A 306 -11.61 3.28 -14.92
N ASN A 307 -10.48 3.67 -15.51
CA ASN A 307 -10.29 3.67 -16.96
C ASN A 307 -9.81 2.31 -17.51
N LEU A 308 -9.06 1.53 -16.73
CA LEU A 308 -8.82 0.11 -17.05
C LEU A 308 -10.15 -0.65 -17.18
N ARG A 309 -11.16 -0.30 -16.38
CA ARG A 309 -12.50 -0.88 -16.43
C ARG A 309 -13.36 -0.28 -17.54
N SER A 310 -13.51 1.04 -17.57
CA SER A 310 -14.45 1.74 -18.46
C SER A 310 -14.06 1.67 -19.94
N GLN A 311 -12.77 1.55 -20.25
CA GLN A 311 -12.27 1.41 -21.62
C GLN A 311 -12.09 -0.05 -22.06
N GLY A 312 -12.62 -1.02 -21.30
CA GLY A 312 -12.66 -2.42 -21.74
C GLY A 312 -11.35 -3.20 -21.68
N LEU A 313 -10.24 -2.60 -21.20
CA LEU A 313 -8.97 -3.30 -20.96
C LEU A 313 -9.14 -4.47 -19.99
N LEU A 314 -10.04 -4.31 -19.03
CA LEU A 314 -10.51 -5.34 -18.10
C LEU A 314 -12.03 -5.47 -18.22
N THR A 315 -12.53 -6.67 -18.48
CA THR A 315 -13.98 -6.99 -18.46
C THR A 315 -14.45 -7.35 -17.04
N SER A 316 -13.59 -7.97 -16.24
CA SER A 316 -13.74 -8.12 -14.79
C SER A 316 -12.45 -7.66 -14.09
N SER A 317 -12.45 -7.56 -12.75
CA SER A 317 -11.24 -7.21 -11.98
C SER A 317 -10.05 -8.13 -12.26
N THR A 318 -10.30 -9.34 -12.78
CA THR A 318 -9.26 -10.35 -13.08
C THR A 318 -9.29 -10.87 -14.51
N THR A 319 -9.99 -10.23 -15.44
CA THR A 319 -10.13 -10.72 -16.82
C THR A 319 -9.85 -9.60 -17.81
N GLY A 320 -8.82 -9.79 -18.64
CA GLY A 320 -8.51 -8.89 -19.75
C GLY A 320 -9.63 -8.83 -20.78
N GLY A 321 -9.78 -7.69 -21.43
CA GLY A 321 -10.70 -7.45 -22.55
C GLY A 321 -10.00 -6.79 -23.72
N GLU A 322 -10.70 -6.65 -24.84
CA GLU A 322 -10.25 -5.83 -25.99
C GLU A 322 -8.80 -6.07 -26.46
N GLY A 323 -8.38 -7.34 -26.56
CA GLY A 323 -7.03 -7.73 -27.01
C GLY A 323 -5.96 -7.68 -25.91
N TRP A 324 -6.33 -7.31 -24.69
CA TRP A 324 -5.48 -7.37 -23.52
C TRP A 324 -5.60 -8.72 -22.83
N THR A 325 -4.46 -9.26 -22.41
CA THR A 325 -4.39 -10.45 -21.55
C THR A 325 -3.88 -10.04 -20.19
N ARG A 326 -4.60 -10.44 -19.13
CA ARG A 326 -4.13 -10.29 -17.74
C ARG A 326 -3.23 -11.46 -17.37
N TYR A 327 -2.09 -11.12 -16.80
CA TYR A 327 -1.14 -12.03 -16.17
C TYR A 327 -0.98 -11.67 -14.69
N TRP A 328 -0.42 -12.60 -13.93
CA TRP A 328 -0.14 -12.44 -12.51
C TRP A 328 1.27 -12.91 -12.23
N ASP A 329 2.07 -12.06 -11.59
CA ASP A 329 3.35 -12.46 -11.06
C ASP A 329 3.20 -12.95 -9.60
N ASN A 330 3.64 -14.19 -9.35
CA ASN A 330 3.49 -14.83 -8.05
C ASN A 330 4.51 -14.36 -7.00
N ILE A 331 5.63 -13.76 -7.39
CA ILE A 331 6.63 -13.28 -6.43
C ILE A 331 6.27 -11.88 -6.00
N THR A 332 6.03 -10.97 -6.94
CA THR A 332 5.70 -9.60 -6.59
C THR A 332 4.22 -9.42 -6.23
N GLN A 333 3.40 -10.48 -6.38
CA GLN A 333 1.96 -10.49 -6.16
C GLN A 333 1.29 -9.34 -6.92
N THR A 334 1.68 -9.18 -8.19
CA THR A 334 1.32 -8.03 -9.01
C THR A 334 0.60 -8.49 -10.28
N PRO A 335 -0.59 -7.95 -10.59
CA PRO A 335 -1.20 -8.14 -11.89
C PRO A 335 -0.54 -7.25 -12.94
N PHE A 336 -0.53 -7.72 -14.17
CA PHE A 336 -0.20 -6.87 -15.30
C PHE A 336 -1.03 -7.24 -16.54
N LEU A 337 -1.26 -6.26 -17.40
CA LEU A 337 -1.89 -6.44 -18.69
C LEU A 337 -0.83 -6.40 -19.79
N PHE A 338 -1.01 -7.20 -20.82
CA PHE A 338 -0.23 -7.10 -22.04
C PHE A 338 -1.12 -7.20 -23.27
N ASN A 339 -0.91 -6.30 -24.22
CA ASN A 339 -1.55 -6.33 -25.53
C ASN A 339 -0.52 -6.75 -26.58
N ASN A 340 -0.71 -7.93 -27.16
CA ASN A 340 0.24 -8.51 -28.10
C ASN A 340 0.32 -7.76 -29.44
N ALA A 341 -0.75 -7.06 -29.83
CA ALA A 341 -0.80 -6.32 -31.09
C ALA A 341 -0.08 -4.97 -30.98
N THR A 342 -0.29 -4.25 -29.88
CA THR A 342 0.32 -2.92 -29.65
C THR A 342 1.66 -3.00 -28.91
N LYS A 343 2.01 -4.16 -28.36
CA LYS A 343 3.18 -4.38 -27.50
C LYS A 343 3.20 -3.44 -26.29
N VAL A 344 2.02 -3.15 -25.73
CA VAL A 344 1.91 -2.35 -24.51
C VAL A 344 1.75 -3.27 -23.31
N TYR A 345 2.55 -3.02 -22.28
CA TYR A 345 2.50 -3.65 -20.96
C TYR A 345 2.00 -2.64 -19.94
N ILE A 346 1.11 -3.03 -19.02
CA ILE A 346 0.62 -2.19 -17.92
C ILE A 346 0.72 -2.96 -16.60
N SER A 347 1.49 -2.45 -15.63
CA SER A 347 1.47 -2.97 -14.26
C SER A 347 0.57 -2.10 -13.38
N TYR A 348 -0.27 -2.69 -12.56
CA TYR A 348 -1.26 -2.02 -11.73
C TYR A 348 -1.52 -2.83 -10.44
N ASP A 349 -2.37 -2.30 -9.57
CA ASP A 349 -3.00 -3.06 -8.47
C ASP A 349 -4.46 -3.34 -8.79
N ASP A 350 -4.95 -4.50 -8.39
CA ASP A 350 -6.35 -4.90 -8.47
C ASP A 350 -6.87 -5.31 -7.08
N PRO A 351 -8.17 -5.64 -6.91
CA PRO A 351 -8.70 -6.03 -5.61
C PRO A 351 -7.96 -7.19 -4.93
N ILE A 352 -7.35 -8.11 -5.69
CA ILE A 352 -6.60 -9.24 -5.13
C ILE A 352 -5.25 -8.77 -4.59
N SER A 353 -4.47 -8.02 -5.38
CA SER A 353 -3.16 -7.53 -4.91
C SER A 353 -3.30 -6.54 -3.75
N LEU A 354 -4.36 -5.71 -3.76
CA LEU A 354 -4.68 -4.85 -2.62
C LEU A 354 -5.04 -5.64 -1.37
N GLN A 355 -5.82 -6.73 -1.50
CA GLN A 355 -6.16 -7.57 -0.35
C GLN A 355 -4.91 -8.22 0.27
N VAL A 356 -3.94 -8.63 -0.54
CA VAL A 356 -2.64 -9.14 -0.04
C VAL A 356 -1.93 -8.08 0.80
N LYS A 357 -1.83 -6.84 0.28
CA LYS A 357 -1.17 -5.72 0.98
C LYS A 357 -1.90 -5.31 2.26
N VAL A 358 -3.23 -5.20 2.21
CA VAL A 358 -4.07 -4.86 3.36
C VAL A 358 -3.94 -5.92 4.45
N SER A 359 -3.98 -7.20 4.08
CA SER A 359 -3.80 -8.30 5.05
C SER A 359 -2.43 -8.22 5.72
N TYR A 360 -1.37 -7.99 4.93
CA TYR A 360 -0.03 -7.80 5.47
C TYR A 360 0.05 -6.59 6.42
N ALA A 361 -0.58 -5.46 6.07
CA ALA A 361 -0.65 -4.29 6.94
C ALA A 361 -1.36 -4.60 8.28
N CYS A 362 -2.43 -5.40 8.24
CA CYS A 362 -3.09 -5.90 9.44
C CYS A 362 -2.14 -6.75 10.30
N ASP A 363 -1.48 -7.73 9.68
CA ASP A 363 -0.60 -8.71 10.35
C ASP A 363 0.63 -8.04 10.97
N GLN A 364 1.16 -7.01 10.31
CA GLN A 364 2.26 -6.19 10.80
C GLN A 364 1.82 -5.15 11.84
N ASN A 365 0.54 -5.15 12.24
CA ASN A 365 -0.05 -4.21 13.18
C ASN A 365 0.23 -2.75 12.81
N LEU A 366 0.21 -2.44 11.52
CA LEU A 366 0.41 -1.08 11.02
C LEU A 366 -0.68 -0.14 11.52
N ALA A 367 -0.45 1.17 11.49
CA ALA A 367 -1.49 2.17 11.75
C ALA A 367 -2.66 2.00 10.77
N GLY A 368 -2.35 1.66 9.51
CA GLY A 368 -3.35 1.42 8.48
C GLY A 368 -2.78 1.47 7.07
N VAL A 369 -3.61 1.90 6.12
CA VAL A 369 -3.25 2.03 4.70
C VAL A 369 -3.66 3.40 4.15
N MET A 370 -2.95 3.87 3.13
CA MET A 370 -3.29 5.08 2.38
C MET A 370 -3.42 4.79 0.89
N VAL A 371 -4.27 5.53 0.19
CA VAL A 371 -4.53 5.33 -1.25
C VAL A 371 -4.18 6.57 -2.05
N TRP A 372 -3.50 6.34 -3.18
CA TRP A 372 -3.24 7.35 -4.21
C TRP A 372 -3.88 6.91 -5.54
N ASP A 373 -4.87 7.62 -6.08
CA ASP A 373 -5.75 8.57 -5.36
C ASP A 373 -7.21 8.18 -5.53
N ILE A 374 -8.09 8.73 -4.69
CA ILE A 374 -9.48 8.24 -4.56
C ILE A 374 -10.30 8.44 -5.84
N SER A 375 -9.92 9.39 -6.69
CA SER A 375 -10.63 9.70 -7.93
C SER A 375 -10.38 8.66 -9.03
N TYR A 376 -9.40 7.78 -8.84
CA TYR A 376 -9.00 6.79 -9.84
C TYR A 376 -9.78 5.49 -9.73
N ASP A 377 -10.64 5.34 -8.73
CA ASP A 377 -11.38 4.11 -8.47
C ASP A 377 -12.86 4.21 -8.88
N ASN A 378 -13.45 3.06 -9.19
CA ASN A 378 -14.88 2.91 -9.44
C ASN A 378 -15.62 2.27 -8.23
N GLY A 379 -14.92 2.12 -7.09
CA GLY A 379 -15.39 1.51 -5.85
C GLY A 379 -14.86 0.09 -5.62
N GLU A 380 -14.34 -0.59 -6.65
CA GLU A 380 -13.82 -1.95 -6.52
C GLU A 380 -12.54 -1.99 -5.66
N LEU A 381 -11.61 -1.04 -5.86
CA LEU A 381 -10.37 -1.00 -5.07
C LEU A 381 -10.63 -0.53 -3.65
N MET A 382 -11.53 0.45 -3.46
CA MET A 382 -11.94 0.89 -2.13
C MET A 382 -12.60 -0.20 -1.31
N ALA A 383 -13.36 -1.11 -1.94
CA ALA A 383 -13.95 -2.25 -1.24
C ALA A 383 -12.88 -3.22 -0.68
N ALA A 384 -11.77 -3.40 -1.40
CA ALA A 384 -10.62 -4.17 -0.91
C ALA A 384 -9.89 -3.43 0.21
N THR A 385 -9.65 -2.13 0.04
CA THR A 385 -8.95 -1.27 1.02
C THR A 385 -9.71 -1.12 2.34
N ALA A 386 -11.04 -0.97 2.29
CA ALA A 386 -11.88 -0.73 3.47
C ALA A 386 -11.79 -1.85 4.52
N GLN A 387 -11.38 -3.06 4.13
CA GLN A 387 -11.12 -4.17 5.04
C GLN A 387 -10.07 -3.82 6.12
N ALA A 388 -9.17 -2.87 5.84
CA ALA A 388 -8.17 -2.40 6.80
C ALA A 388 -8.80 -1.87 8.10
N LYS A 389 -10.00 -1.26 8.04
CA LYS A 389 -10.71 -0.78 9.25
C LYS A 389 -11.03 -1.90 10.24
N SER A 390 -11.09 -3.15 9.77
CA SER A 390 -11.43 -4.34 10.55
C SER A 390 -10.22 -5.20 10.98
N CYS A 391 -8.99 -4.72 10.78
CA CYS A 391 -7.77 -5.41 11.23
C CYS A 391 -7.76 -5.55 12.77
N GLY A 392 -8.38 -6.60 13.30
CA GLY A 392 -8.51 -6.82 14.74
C GLY A 392 -9.74 -7.64 15.13
N GLU A 393 -10.87 -7.46 14.42
CA GLU A 393 -12.11 -8.22 14.66
C GLU A 393 -12.07 -9.60 13.98
N SER A 394 -11.14 -9.79 13.05
CA SER A 394 -11.14 -10.86 12.07
C SER A 394 -10.07 -11.92 12.25
N ARG A 395 -9.43 -11.99 13.44
CA ARG A 395 -8.47 -13.05 13.80
C ARG A 395 -9.02 -14.47 13.56
N GLY A 396 -10.34 -14.64 13.42
CA GLY A 396 -11.02 -15.91 13.13
C GLY A 396 -11.36 -16.25 11.66
N LEU A 397 -11.40 -15.31 10.69
CA LEU A 397 -12.11 -15.55 9.41
C LEU A 397 -11.28 -15.55 8.12
N PHE A 398 -10.05 -15.04 8.11
CA PHE A 398 -9.28 -14.88 6.87
C PHE A 398 -8.36 -16.06 6.54
N GLY A 399 -8.93 -17.27 6.54
CA GLY A 399 -8.27 -18.52 6.10
C GLY A 399 -8.71 -18.99 4.72
N GLY A 400 -9.18 -18.10 3.85
CA GLY A 400 -9.55 -18.45 2.48
C GLY A 400 -8.31 -18.60 1.62
N ILE A 401 -7.95 -19.84 1.27
CA ILE A 401 -7.03 -20.12 0.17
C ILE A 401 -7.62 -19.45 -1.07
N VAL A 402 -6.93 -18.45 -1.64
CA VAL A 402 -7.19 -17.99 -3.00
C VAL A 402 -6.78 -19.14 -3.92
N SER A 403 -7.72 -20.03 -4.22
CA SER A 403 -7.54 -21.05 -5.23
C SER A 403 -7.67 -20.38 -6.59
N VAL A 404 -6.55 -20.04 -7.20
CA VAL A 404 -6.52 -19.61 -8.60
C VAL A 404 -6.88 -20.83 -9.46
N VAL A 405 -8.07 -20.83 -10.05
CA VAL A 405 -8.44 -21.82 -11.07
C VAL A 405 -7.64 -21.50 -12.32
N VAL A 406 -6.60 -22.29 -12.60
CA VAL A 406 -5.87 -22.25 -13.87
C VAL A 406 -6.66 -23.07 -14.89
N PRO A 407 -7.08 -22.49 -16.04
CA PRO A 407 -7.65 -23.29 -17.12
C PRO A 407 -6.57 -24.23 -17.66
N LYS A 408 -6.81 -25.55 -17.61
CA LYS A 408 -5.95 -26.52 -18.31
C LYS A 408 -6.08 -26.29 -19.82
N THR A 409 -5.01 -25.86 -20.47
CA THR A 409 -4.87 -25.95 -21.92
C THR A 409 -4.58 -27.40 -22.30
N GLY A 410 -5.65 -28.17 -22.53
CA GLY A 410 -5.57 -29.50 -23.13
C GLY A 410 -5.76 -29.43 -24.65
N GLN A 411 -4.81 -29.98 -25.40
CA GLN A 411 -4.97 -30.25 -26.84
C GLN A 411 -6.05 -31.33 -27.06
N GLY A 412 -7.00 -31.06 -27.95
CA GLY A 412 -7.70 -32.07 -28.75
C GLY A 412 -8.99 -32.68 -28.18
N PRO A 413 -9.94 -33.07 -29.07
CA PRO A 413 -11.37 -33.07 -28.78
C PRO A 413 -11.86 -34.41 -28.23
N LEU A 414 -12.91 -34.39 -27.40
CA LEU A 414 -14.07 -35.29 -27.47
C LEU A 414 -15.05 -34.96 -26.31
N PHE A 415 -16.33 -35.12 -26.63
CA PHE A 415 -17.53 -34.81 -25.85
C PHE A 415 -17.50 -35.31 -24.40
N GLY A 416 -18.01 -34.49 -23.46
CA GLY A 416 -18.38 -34.94 -22.12
C GLY A 416 -18.75 -33.79 -21.20
N SER A 417 -20.05 -33.67 -20.89
CA SER A 417 -20.66 -32.71 -19.97
C SER A 417 -19.95 -32.61 -18.62
N VAL A 418 -19.57 -31.39 -18.20
CA VAL A 418 -19.09 -31.11 -16.84
C VAL A 418 -20.30 -30.87 -15.93
N ALA A 419 -20.47 -31.73 -14.93
CA ALA A 419 -21.46 -31.57 -13.87
C ALA A 419 -20.98 -30.52 -12.85
N TYR A 420 -21.85 -29.59 -12.49
CA TYR A 420 -21.65 -28.66 -11.39
C TYR A 420 -22.06 -29.33 -10.07
N ALA A 421 -21.15 -29.40 -9.11
CA ALA A 421 -21.49 -29.65 -7.72
C ALA A 421 -21.33 -28.34 -6.95
N SER A 422 -22.46 -27.69 -6.64
CA SER A 422 -22.53 -26.58 -5.71
C SER A 422 -22.56 -27.12 -4.29
N VAL A 423 -21.62 -26.68 -3.44
CA VAL A 423 -21.74 -26.85 -1.99
C VAL A 423 -22.29 -25.54 -1.44
N ASN A 424 -23.59 -25.52 -1.14
CA ASN A 424 -24.22 -24.46 -0.37
C ASN A 424 -23.92 -24.71 1.12
N VAL A 425 -23.30 -23.74 1.79
CA VAL A 425 -23.30 -23.71 3.26
C VAL A 425 -24.36 -22.71 3.69
N GLN A 426 -25.55 -23.22 4.01
CA GLN A 426 -26.58 -22.46 4.70
C GLN A 426 -26.22 -22.32 6.19
N SER A 427 -26.28 -21.09 6.70
CA SER A 427 -26.28 -20.81 8.13
C SER A 427 -27.60 -21.28 8.75
N HIS A 428 -27.56 -22.14 9.77
CA HIS A 428 -28.70 -22.38 10.66
C HIS A 428 -28.31 -22.17 12.12
N GLY A 429 -29.15 -21.41 12.81
CA GLY A 429 -29.02 -21.06 14.22
C GLY A 429 -29.43 -22.18 15.18
N SER A 430 -29.08 -21.91 16.44
CA SER A 430 -29.32 -22.62 17.70
C SER A 430 -30.53 -23.57 17.82
N MET A 431 -30.30 -24.79 18.31
CA MET A 431 -31.16 -25.45 19.33
C MET A 431 -30.42 -26.61 20.04
N PHE A 432 -30.78 -26.86 21.30
CA PHE A 432 -30.11 -27.74 22.29
C PHE A 432 -30.47 -29.25 22.22
N LEU A 433 -29.50 -30.07 22.66
CA LEU A 433 -29.54 -31.41 23.34
C LEU A 433 -30.05 -32.67 22.59
N THR A 434 -29.16 -33.66 22.38
CA THR A 434 -29.00 -34.89 23.20
C THR A 434 -27.87 -35.80 22.66
N GLU A 435 -27.21 -36.53 23.56
CA GLU A 435 -26.05 -37.40 23.31
C GLU A 435 -26.36 -38.61 22.43
N GLU A 436 -25.48 -38.89 21.46
CA GLU A 436 -25.14 -40.27 21.09
C GLU A 436 -23.66 -40.34 20.69
N VAL A 437 -22.88 -41.05 21.50
CA VAL A 437 -21.44 -41.27 21.32
C VAL A 437 -21.21 -42.19 20.12
N LYS A 438 -20.70 -41.63 19.02
CA LYS A 438 -19.98 -42.38 17.99
C LYS A 438 -18.60 -41.76 17.80
N LYS A 439 -17.57 -42.59 18.00
CA LYS A 439 -16.15 -42.31 17.76
C LYS A 439 -15.96 -41.59 16.42
N GLU A 440 -15.65 -40.30 16.46
CA GLU A 440 -15.04 -39.58 15.34
C GLU A 440 -13.54 -39.90 15.26
N PRO A 441 -12.96 -39.99 14.04
CA PRO A 441 -11.52 -40.02 13.87
C PRO A 441 -10.94 -38.67 14.26
N GLU A 442 -9.75 -38.69 14.87
CA GLU A 442 -9.00 -37.52 15.34
C GLU A 442 -9.15 -36.31 14.41
N THR A 443 -9.79 -35.27 14.95
CA THR A 443 -9.95 -33.96 14.34
C THR A 443 -8.64 -33.49 13.72
N ALA A 444 -8.66 -33.22 12.42
CA ALA A 444 -7.65 -32.42 11.74
C ALA A 444 -7.54 -31.08 12.47
N LYS A 445 -6.49 -30.91 13.28
CA LYS A 445 -6.05 -29.59 13.73
C LYS A 445 -5.80 -28.77 12.48
N VAL A 446 -6.62 -27.75 12.24
CA VAL A 446 -6.37 -26.69 11.27
C VAL A 446 -5.11 -25.97 11.73
N LEU A 447 -3.97 -26.49 11.28
CA LEU A 447 -2.67 -25.90 11.49
C LEU A 447 -2.55 -24.71 10.53
N ARG A 448 -3.06 -23.54 10.96
CA ARG A 448 -2.40 -22.28 10.61
C ARG A 448 -0.96 -22.43 11.11
N ARG A 449 0.03 -22.44 10.22
CA ARG A 449 1.42 -22.30 10.64
C ARG A 449 1.96 -21.04 10.02
N GLU A 450 1.83 -19.96 10.77
CA GLU A 450 2.92 -19.01 10.94
C GLU A 450 4.23 -19.80 10.98
N CYS A 451 5.24 -19.37 10.24
CA CYS A 451 6.52 -20.03 10.29
C CYS A 451 7.21 -19.60 11.59
N GLU A 452 7.37 -20.55 12.51
CA GLU A 452 7.89 -20.27 13.86
C GLU A 452 9.39 -19.94 13.88
N SER A 453 10.10 -20.22 12.79
CA SER A 453 11.55 -20.02 12.67
C SER A 453 11.88 -19.19 11.45
N GLU A 454 12.38 -17.98 11.67
CA GLU A 454 12.90 -17.09 10.63
C GLU A 454 13.91 -17.83 9.74
N GLY A 455 13.79 -17.66 8.42
CA GLY A 455 14.64 -18.35 7.44
C GLY A 455 14.34 -19.84 7.22
N ALA A 456 13.38 -20.44 7.94
CA ALA A 456 12.96 -21.81 7.67
C ALA A 456 12.49 -21.97 6.22
N GLN A 457 12.77 -23.12 5.61
CA GLN A 457 12.50 -23.36 4.19
C GLN A 457 11.56 -24.55 4.02
N ARG A 458 10.56 -24.42 3.15
CA ARG A 458 9.64 -25.52 2.77
C ARG A 458 9.42 -25.54 1.28
N CYS A 459 9.50 -26.73 0.68
CA CYS A 459 9.31 -26.85 -0.75
C CYS A 459 7.82 -26.78 -1.09
N LEU A 460 7.51 -26.23 -2.27
CA LEU A 460 6.15 -26.29 -2.79
C LEU A 460 5.91 -27.72 -3.30
N LEU A 461 4.82 -28.35 -2.87
CA LEU A 461 4.46 -29.71 -3.28
C LEU A 461 4.46 -29.80 -4.81
N ALA A 462 5.26 -30.73 -5.34
CA ALA A 462 5.58 -30.80 -6.75
C ALA A 462 4.42 -31.39 -7.57
N ASP A 463 3.56 -30.54 -8.16
CA ASP A 463 2.58 -30.97 -9.16
C ASP A 463 2.88 -30.46 -10.60
N SER A 464 3.95 -29.69 -10.80
CA SER A 464 4.41 -29.28 -12.14
C SER A 464 5.93 -29.05 -12.20
N THR A 465 6.50 -29.08 -13.40
CA THR A 465 7.93 -28.77 -13.66
C THR A 465 8.27 -27.31 -13.35
N GLN A 466 7.29 -26.40 -13.33
CA GLN A 466 7.48 -25.00 -12.95
C GLN A 466 7.68 -24.80 -11.44
N PHE A 467 7.10 -25.64 -10.58
CA PHE A 467 7.23 -25.49 -9.12
C PHE A 467 8.53 -26.06 -8.55
N ARG A 468 9.30 -26.80 -9.35
CA ARG A 468 10.63 -27.29 -8.98
C ARG A 468 11.68 -26.18 -8.85
N THR A 469 11.42 -24.96 -9.33
CA THR A 469 12.36 -23.84 -9.23
C THR A 469 12.03 -22.87 -8.09
N TRP A 470 11.09 -23.21 -7.19
CA TRP A 470 10.61 -22.33 -6.12
C TRP A 470 10.48 -23.04 -4.78
N TYR A 471 10.64 -22.28 -3.70
CA TYR A 471 10.44 -22.75 -2.34
C TYR A 471 9.82 -21.64 -1.47
N ARG A 472 9.24 -22.01 -0.34
CA ARG A 472 8.77 -21.07 0.68
C ARG A 472 9.89 -20.82 1.68
N LYS A 473 10.10 -19.57 2.05
CA LYS A 473 10.99 -19.17 3.13
C LYS A 473 10.20 -18.43 4.18
N CYS A 474 10.54 -18.66 5.44
CA CYS A 474 9.99 -17.88 6.53
C CYS A 474 10.63 -16.49 6.55
N VAL A 475 9.79 -15.46 6.43
CA VAL A 475 10.17 -14.06 6.61
C VAL A 475 9.12 -13.40 7.51
N GLU A 476 9.57 -12.95 8.67
CA GLU A 476 8.76 -12.29 9.71
C GLU A 476 7.51 -13.09 10.12
N GLY A 477 7.66 -14.40 10.32
CA GLY A 477 6.56 -15.28 10.75
C GLY A 477 5.62 -15.71 9.63
N MET A 478 5.86 -15.30 8.38
CA MET A 478 5.09 -15.71 7.21
C MET A 478 5.92 -16.46 6.17
N TRP A 479 5.27 -17.40 5.48
CA TRP A 479 5.86 -18.09 4.34
C TRP A 479 5.80 -17.18 3.10
N VAL A 480 6.95 -16.69 2.63
CA VAL A 480 7.11 -16.01 1.34
C VAL A 480 7.68 -16.97 0.30
N ILE A 481 7.41 -16.77 -0.99
CA ILE A 481 7.92 -17.63 -2.07
C ILE A 481 9.22 -17.04 -2.64
N GLU A 482 10.28 -17.84 -2.70
CA GLU A 482 11.58 -17.50 -3.27
C GLU A 482 11.98 -18.49 -4.38
N ARG A 483 12.89 -18.07 -5.27
CA ARG A 483 13.44 -18.91 -6.36
C ARG A 483 14.67 -19.68 -5.89
N CYS A 484 14.86 -20.90 -6.40
CA CYS A 484 15.98 -21.78 -6.08
C CYS A 484 17.34 -21.36 -6.68
N GLY A 485 17.41 -20.18 -7.32
CA GLY A 485 18.56 -19.70 -8.09
C GLY A 485 18.32 -19.72 -9.60
N SER A 486 19.15 -19.01 -10.36
CA SER A 486 19.08 -18.99 -11.83
C SER A 486 19.51 -20.34 -12.39
N GLY A 487 18.59 -21.07 -13.02
CA GLY A 487 18.82 -22.45 -13.50
C GLY A 487 18.69 -23.54 -12.43
N GLY A 488 18.58 -23.17 -11.15
CA GLY A 488 18.54 -24.10 -10.03
C GLY A 488 17.15 -24.70 -9.75
N VAL A 489 17.16 -25.91 -9.20
CA VAL A 489 15.98 -26.68 -8.80
C VAL A 489 16.02 -26.92 -7.28
N CYS A 490 14.89 -26.76 -6.59
CA CYS A 490 14.70 -27.25 -5.23
C CYS A 490 13.91 -28.55 -5.23
N GLN A 491 14.32 -29.49 -4.38
CA GLN A 491 13.59 -30.73 -4.14
C GLN A 491 13.21 -30.83 -2.66
N GLU A 492 11.97 -31.24 -2.41
CA GLU A 492 11.49 -31.53 -1.07
C GLU A 492 12.18 -32.78 -0.51
N ASN A 493 12.72 -32.66 0.69
CA ASN A 493 13.22 -33.76 1.50
C ASN A 493 12.06 -34.45 2.22
N GLY A 494 12.25 -35.70 2.65
CA GLY A 494 11.21 -36.47 3.36
C GLY A 494 10.71 -35.85 4.69
N ASP A 495 11.35 -34.78 5.15
CA ASP A 495 10.98 -33.99 6.34
C ASP A 495 10.31 -32.63 6.01
N GLY A 496 10.07 -32.34 4.73
CA GLY A 496 9.45 -31.10 4.23
C GLY A 496 10.43 -29.92 4.04
N THR A 497 11.73 -30.10 4.28
CA THR A 497 12.77 -29.11 3.98
C THR A 497 13.19 -29.14 2.50
N CYS A 498 13.97 -28.16 2.04
CA CYS A 498 14.44 -28.09 0.65
C CYS A 498 15.93 -28.39 0.51
N SER A 499 16.28 -29.18 -0.51
CA SER A 499 17.64 -29.28 -1.05
C SER A 499 17.73 -28.54 -2.39
N PHE A 500 18.81 -27.79 -2.59
CA PHE A 500 19.03 -26.93 -3.76
C PHE A 500 20.07 -27.55 -4.69
N PHE A 501 19.75 -27.56 -5.99
CA PHE A 501 20.58 -28.12 -7.06
C PHE A 501 20.80 -27.06 -8.13
N ASN A 502 21.99 -27.01 -8.70
CA ASN A 502 22.33 -26.15 -9.85
C ASN A 502 22.42 -26.96 -11.13
#